data_AF-W7QG23-F1
#
_entry.id   AF-W7QG23-F1
#
_cell.length_a   1.000
_cell.length_b   1.000
_cell.length_c   1.000
_cell.angle_alpha   90.00
_cell.angle_beta   90.00
_cell.angle_gamma   90.00
#
_symmetry.space_group_name_H-M   'P 1'
#
loop_
_entity.id
_entity.type
_entity.pdbx_description
1 polymer ?
#
loop_
_entity_poly.entity_id
_entity_poly.type
_entity_poly.pdbx_seq_one_letter_code
_entity_poly.pdbx_strand_id
1 'polypeptide(L)'
;MVIGLIMDLSYKNPWLSPFDEFQRMKHHPVLKQHLEGGKRVAYGARAITKGGLNCLPKMTFPGGLLIGCDAGTLNFAKIKGLHTAMKSGMVAAEAVFEAIAGGDEGGQELTAFTERWEASWAYAELKESASFGPAIHKYGTVGGGAYNFVNQLLGGKLPNVHDTIPDHAALKPASEFEKIDYPKPDGKLSFDKLSSVFLSNTNHEEDQPCHLKLEDPELPIRENLPKYAEPAQRYCPAGVYEVIEGDDGKPQFQINFQNCVHCKTCDIKDPAQNITWVAPEGGGGPNYPNM
;
A
#
# COMPACT_ATOMS: atom_id res chain seq x y z
N MET A 1 -9.24 0.19 21.27
CA MET A 1 -7.80 0.12 20.93
C MET A 1 -7.68 -0.21 19.46
N VAL A 2 -6.80 0.47 18.73
CA VAL A 2 -6.49 0.17 17.32
C VAL A 2 -5.02 -0.25 17.25
N ILE A 3 -4.74 -1.30 16.49
CA ILE A 3 -3.39 -1.82 16.28
C ILE A 3 -3.26 -2.26 14.82
N GLY A 4 -2.09 -2.02 14.23
CA GLY A 4 -1.78 -2.41 12.87
C GLY A 4 -0.28 -2.61 12.70
N LEU A 5 0.10 -3.20 11.58
CA LEU A 5 1.48 -3.32 11.13
C LEU A 5 1.58 -2.69 9.75
N ILE A 6 2.57 -1.84 9.55
CA ILE A 6 2.96 -1.34 8.24
C ILE A 6 4.21 -2.10 7.84
N MET A 7 4.25 -2.49 6.57
CA MET A 7 5.42 -3.12 6.01
C MET A 7 5.67 -2.62 4.59
N ASP A 8 6.93 -2.35 4.32
CA ASP A 8 7.39 -1.84 3.05
C ASP A 8 7.23 -2.89 1.96
N LEU A 9 6.49 -2.55 0.90
CA LEU A 9 6.40 -3.39 -0.28
C LEU A 9 7.73 -3.50 -1.04
N SER A 10 8.81 -2.81 -0.64
CA SER A 10 10.17 -3.03 -1.15
C SER A 10 10.90 -4.24 -0.53
N TYR A 11 10.22 -5.08 0.27
CA TYR A 11 10.83 -6.30 0.83
C TYR A 11 11.29 -7.27 -0.28
N LYS A 12 12.36 -8.01 0.01
CA LYS A 12 13.06 -8.89 -0.96
C LYS A 12 12.69 -10.36 -0.87
N ASN A 13 12.34 -10.84 0.34
CA ASN A 13 12.06 -12.25 0.60
C ASN A 13 10.64 -12.61 0.13
N PRO A 14 10.47 -13.47 -0.89
CA PRO A 14 9.14 -13.82 -1.40
C PRO A 14 8.34 -14.73 -0.45
N TRP A 15 8.96 -15.33 0.58
CA TRP A 15 8.29 -16.12 1.61
C TRP A 15 7.60 -15.29 2.68
N LEU A 16 7.85 -13.98 2.70
CA LEU A 16 7.32 -13.08 3.70
C LEU A 16 5.82 -12.82 3.46
N SER A 17 5.00 -12.92 4.52
CA SER A 17 3.61 -12.48 4.48
C SER A 17 3.34 -11.32 5.45
N PRO A 18 2.94 -10.12 4.95
CA PRO A 18 2.53 -9.00 5.80
C PRO A 18 1.45 -9.37 6.82
N PHE A 19 0.49 -10.20 6.41
CA PHE A 19 -0.59 -10.65 7.25
C PHE A 19 -0.05 -11.50 8.41
N ASP A 20 0.74 -12.53 8.10
CA ASP A 20 1.25 -13.46 9.12
C ASP A 20 2.28 -12.78 10.04
N GLU A 21 3.07 -11.83 9.53
CA GLU A 21 3.90 -10.95 10.36
C GLU A 21 3.08 -10.15 11.38
N PHE A 22 1.95 -9.59 10.96
CA PHE A 22 1.06 -8.88 11.87
C PHE A 22 0.43 -9.82 12.91
N GLN A 23 0.06 -11.04 12.51
CA GLN A 23 -0.43 -12.05 13.46
C GLN A 23 0.65 -12.43 14.48
N ARG A 24 1.90 -12.65 14.02
CA ARG A 24 3.06 -12.96 14.86
C ARG A 24 3.41 -11.84 15.83
N MET A 25 3.40 -10.59 15.36
CA MET A 25 3.73 -9.40 16.15
C MET A 25 2.88 -9.30 17.42
N LYS A 26 1.60 -9.65 17.36
CA LYS A 26 0.66 -9.58 18.49
C LYS A 26 1.03 -10.49 19.67
N HIS A 27 1.86 -11.51 19.45
CA HIS A 27 2.37 -12.39 20.51
C HIS A 27 3.55 -11.81 21.27
N HIS A 28 4.16 -10.71 20.80
CA HIS A 28 5.25 -10.06 21.51
C HIS A 28 4.78 -9.62 22.92
N PRO A 29 5.52 -9.91 24.01
CA PRO A 29 5.05 -9.69 25.39
C PRO A 29 4.51 -8.28 25.67
N VAL A 30 5.17 -7.26 25.10
CA VAL A 30 4.76 -5.85 25.23
C VAL A 30 3.39 -5.56 24.60
N LEU A 31 3.03 -6.24 23.51
CA LEU A 31 1.73 -6.08 22.86
C LEU A 31 0.70 -7.03 23.45
N LYS A 32 1.08 -8.28 23.72
CA LYS A 32 0.23 -9.33 24.27
C LYS A 32 -0.50 -8.86 25.53
N GLN A 33 0.20 -8.22 26.48
CA GLN A 33 -0.39 -7.73 27.73
C GLN A 33 -1.58 -6.77 27.54
N HIS A 34 -1.68 -6.09 26.40
CA HIS A 34 -2.77 -5.17 26.08
C HIS A 34 -3.90 -5.81 25.26
N LEU A 35 -3.63 -6.97 24.65
CA LEU A 35 -4.53 -7.69 23.76
C LEU A 35 -5.21 -8.88 24.46
N GLU A 36 -4.56 -9.44 25.47
CA GLU A 36 -5.05 -10.60 26.21
C GLU A 36 -6.42 -10.32 26.86
N GLY A 37 -7.36 -11.25 26.68
CA GLY A 37 -8.77 -11.07 27.08
C GLY A 37 -9.59 -10.14 26.19
N GLY A 38 -8.98 -9.47 25.22
CA GLY A 38 -9.66 -8.61 24.25
C GLY A 38 -10.44 -9.40 23.20
N LYS A 39 -11.38 -8.71 22.54
CA LYS A 39 -12.13 -9.23 21.38
C LYS A 39 -11.79 -8.40 20.15
N ARG A 40 -11.32 -9.05 19.09
CA ARG A 40 -11.17 -8.41 17.77
C ARG A 40 -12.55 -8.16 17.17
N VAL A 41 -12.81 -6.93 16.76
CA VAL A 41 -14.14 -6.50 16.24
C VAL A 41 -14.12 -6.12 14.76
N ALA A 42 -12.95 -5.79 14.20
CA ALA A 42 -12.79 -5.37 12.82
C ALA A 42 -11.42 -5.79 12.28
N TYR A 43 -11.32 -5.85 10.96
CA TYR A 43 -10.07 -6.07 10.24
C TYR A 43 -10.10 -5.34 8.90
N GLY A 44 -8.96 -4.77 8.49
CA GLY A 44 -8.79 -4.15 7.19
C GLY A 44 -7.33 -4.12 6.78
N ALA A 45 -7.11 -3.82 5.51
CA ALA A 45 -5.78 -3.62 4.96
C ALA A 45 -5.83 -2.59 3.83
N ARG A 46 -4.78 -1.77 3.75
CA ARG A 46 -4.64 -0.75 2.71
C ARG A 46 -3.16 -0.51 2.41
N ALA A 47 -2.80 -0.40 1.14
CA ALA A 47 -1.51 0.17 0.76
C ALA A 47 -1.52 1.67 1.06
N ILE A 48 -0.37 2.18 1.51
CA ILE A 48 -0.15 3.60 1.77
C ILE A 48 1.06 4.07 0.97
N THR A 49 1.03 5.32 0.52
CA THR A 49 2.16 5.92 -0.19
C THR A 49 3.29 6.26 0.77
N LYS A 50 4.54 5.96 0.40
CA LYS A 50 5.72 6.26 1.22
C LYS A 50 6.81 7.07 0.52
N GLY A 51 6.69 7.28 -0.80
CA GLY A 51 7.68 8.01 -1.59
C GLY A 51 7.77 9.51 -1.26
N GLY A 52 6.71 10.09 -0.71
CA GLY A 52 6.64 11.50 -0.33
C GLY A 52 6.94 12.43 -1.51
N LEU A 53 7.61 13.56 -1.23
CA LEU A 53 7.90 14.58 -2.25
C LEU A 53 8.72 14.03 -3.43
N ASN A 54 9.62 13.07 -3.19
CA ASN A 54 10.49 12.51 -4.22
C ASN A 54 9.73 11.76 -5.33
N CYS A 55 8.50 11.34 -5.06
CA CYS A 55 7.68 10.57 -5.98
C CYS A 55 6.40 11.31 -6.38
N LEU A 56 6.25 12.59 -6.02
CA LEU A 56 5.07 13.36 -6.33
C LEU A 56 5.02 13.63 -7.86
N PRO A 57 3.98 13.18 -8.57
CA PRO A 57 3.87 13.41 -10.01
C PRO A 57 3.49 14.87 -10.28
N LYS A 58 3.44 15.25 -11.56
CA LYS A 58 2.71 16.46 -11.95
C LYS A 58 1.25 16.29 -11.53
N MET A 59 0.75 17.22 -10.73
CA MET A 59 -0.59 17.14 -10.11
C MET A 59 -1.68 17.83 -10.93
N THR A 60 -1.35 18.37 -12.10
CA THR A 60 -2.26 19.10 -12.98
C THR A 60 -2.29 18.46 -14.37
N PHE A 61 -3.47 18.44 -14.99
CA PHE A 61 -3.65 18.05 -16.39
C PHE A 61 -4.90 18.75 -16.96
N PRO A 62 -5.08 18.81 -18.29
CA PRO A 62 -6.26 19.43 -18.90
C PRO A 62 -7.56 18.83 -18.36
N GLY A 63 -8.38 19.66 -17.72
CA GLY A 63 -9.66 19.24 -17.14
C GLY A 63 -9.59 18.52 -15.79
N GLY A 64 -8.42 18.42 -15.13
CA GLY A 64 -8.35 17.76 -13.83
C GLY A 64 -7.10 17.98 -12.99
N LEU A 65 -7.19 17.54 -11.74
CA LEU A 65 -6.16 17.65 -10.71
C LEU A 65 -6.01 16.29 -10.00
N LEU A 66 -4.76 15.92 -9.67
CA LEU A 66 -4.46 14.81 -8.76
C LEU A 66 -4.23 15.38 -7.36
N ILE A 67 -4.96 14.89 -6.36
CA ILE A 67 -4.86 15.37 -4.98
C ILE A 67 -4.82 14.22 -3.98
N GLY A 68 -4.46 14.52 -2.74
CA GLY A 68 -4.45 13.55 -1.65
C GLY A 68 -3.43 12.44 -1.80
N CYS A 69 -3.73 11.29 -1.19
CA CYS A 69 -2.86 10.12 -1.27
C CYS A 69 -2.77 9.50 -2.67
N ASP A 70 -3.70 9.83 -3.57
CA ASP A 70 -3.62 9.45 -4.98
C ASP A 70 -2.42 10.10 -5.68
N ALA A 71 -2.20 11.40 -5.43
CA ALA A 71 -0.97 12.08 -5.83
C ALA A 71 0.25 11.61 -5.01
N GLY A 72 0.06 11.21 -3.76
CA GLY A 72 1.13 10.73 -2.88
C GLY A 72 1.56 11.71 -1.79
N THR A 73 0.63 12.52 -1.27
CA THR A 73 0.92 13.57 -0.27
C THR A 73 1.18 13.07 1.16
N LEU A 74 1.52 11.80 1.39
CA LEU A 74 1.72 11.25 2.74
C LEU A 74 3.10 11.62 3.29
N ASN A 75 3.16 12.12 4.54
CA ASN A 75 4.41 12.27 5.27
C ASN A 75 4.78 10.92 5.91
N PHE A 76 5.75 10.24 5.29
CA PHE A 76 6.18 8.91 5.72
C PHE A 76 6.82 8.92 7.11
N ALA A 77 7.63 9.94 7.42
CA ALA A 77 8.31 10.04 8.71
C ALA A 77 7.34 10.11 9.90
N LYS A 78 6.15 10.69 9.69
CA LYS A 78 5.11 10.82 10.72
C LYS A 78 4.01 9.77 10.61
N ILE A 79 3.98 8.99 9.52
CA ILE A 79 2.88 8.08 9.17
C ILE A 79 1.54 8.87 9.13
N LYS A 80 1.56 10.05 8.52
CA LYS A 80 0.40 10.95 8.46
C LYS A 80 0.23 11.51 7.05
N GLY A 81 -0.92 11.24 6.45
CA GLY A 81 -1.30 11.78 5.13
C GLY A 81 -2.66 12.48 5.10
N LEU A 82 -3.46 12.41 6.18
CA LEU A 82 -4.80 12.98 6.19
C LEU A 82 -4.78 14.51 6.07
N HIS A 83 -3.96 15.17 6.89
CA HIS A 83 -3.90 16.64 6.95
C HIS A 83 -3.30 17.24 5.67
N THR A 84 -2.28 16.60 5.10
CA THR A 84 -1.69 17.01 3.82
C THR A 84 -2.63 16.72 2.65
N ALA A 85 -3.37 15.61 2.67
CA ALA A 85 -4.40 15.33 1.68
C ALA A 85 -5.53 16.37 1.73
N MET A 86 -6.04 16.68 2.92
CA MET A 86 -7.03 17.75 3.13
C MET A 86 -6.49 19.09 2.60
N LYS A 87 -5.24 19.45 2.91
CA LYS A 87 -4.66 20.70 2.43
C LYS A 87 -4.54 20.74 0.90
N SER A 88 -4.15 19.64 0.26
CA SER A 88 -4.11 19.56 -1.21
C SER A 88 -5.50 19.76 -1.83
N GLY A 89 -6.55 19.22 -1.20
CA GLY A 89 -7.94 19.45 -1.61
C GLY A 89 -8.39 20.89 -1.43
N MET A 90 -8.01 21.55 -0.34
CA MET A 90 -8.30 22.98 -0.13
C MET A 90 -7.65 23.86 -1.20
N VAL A 91 -6.36 23.63 -1.50
CA VAL A 91 -5.63 24.38 -2.54
C VAL A 91 -6.23 24.12 -3.92
N ALA A 92 -6.64 22.88 -4.20
CA ALA A 92 -7.34 22.55 -5.44
C ALA A 92 -8.68 23.28 -5.55
N ALA A 93 -9.48 23.32 -4.48
CA ALA A 93 -10.75 24.03 -4.46
C ALA A 93 -10.57 25.54 -4.70
N GLU A 94 -9.56 26.16 -4.07
CA GLU A 94 -9.21 27.57 -4.30
C GLU A 94 -8.86 27.83 -5.78
N ALA A 95 -8.02 26.98 -6.37
CA ALA A 95 -7.60 27.11 -7.77
C ALA A 95 -8.77 26.92 -8.76
N VAL A 96 -9.61 25.91 -8.52
CA VAL A 96 -10.80 25.64 -9.35
C VAL A 96 -11.81 26.78 -9.23
N PHE A 97 -12.07 27.27 -8.02
CA PHE A 97 -13.01 28.36 -7.80
C PHE A 97 -12.57 29.64 -8.51
N GLU A 98 -11.28 29.98 -8.44
CA GLU A 98 -10.72 31.14 -9.13
C GLU A 98 -10.86 31.03 -10.65
N ALA A 99 -10.61 29.86 -11.23
CA ALA A 99 -10.79 29.62 -12.65
C ALA A 99 -12.25 29.83 -13.08
N ILE A 100 -13.19 29.21 -12.35
CA ILE A 100 -14.63 29.38 -12.61
C ILE A 100 -15.06 30.85 -12.47
N ALA A 101 -14.61 31.54 -11.43
CA ALA A 101 -14.90 32.96 -11.22
C ALA A 101 -14.30 33.85 -12.32
N GLY A 102 -13.18 33.42 -12.92
CA GLY A 102 -12.54 34.06 -14.07
C GLY A 102 -13.21 33.76 -15.42
N GLY A 103 -14.28 32.97 -15.44
CA GLY A 103 -15.02 32.61 -16.66
C GLY A 103 -14.50 31.37 -17.39
N ASP A 104 -13.68 30.54 -16.75
CA ASP A 104 -13.29 29.23 -17.29
C ASP A 104 -14.50 28.28 -17.30
N GLU A 105 -14.87 27.78 -18.48
CA GLU A 105 -15.97 26.82 -18.68
C GLU A 105 -15.52 25.36 -18.47
N GLY A 106 -14.24 25.12 -18.16
CA GLY A 106 -13.65 23.82 -17.90
C GLY A 106 -12.79 23.28 -19.06
N GLY A 107 -12.03 22.23 -18.77
CA GLY A 107 -11.16 21.55 -19.74
C GLY A 107 -9.75 22.14 -19.87
N GLN A 108 -9.52 23.35 -19.36
CA GLN A 108 -8.17 23.92 -19.26
C GLN A 108 -7.34 23.22 -18.17
N GLU A 109 -6.02 23.33 -18.28
CA GLU A 109 -5.11 22.88 -17.23
C GLU A 109 -4.90 23.99 -16.18
N LEU A 110 -5.25 23.72 -14.92
CA LEU A 110 -5.14 24.67 -13.82
C LEU A 110 -3.73 24.73 -13.22
N THR A 111 -2.76 25.24 -13.98
CA THR A 111 -1.34 25.30 -13.56
C THR A 111 -1.10 26.14 -12.30
N ALA A 112 -1.98 27.11 -12.01
CA ALA A 112 -1.92 27.94 -10.81
C ALA A 112 -2.13 27.14 -9.51
N PHE A 113 -2.61 25.89 -9.59
CA PHE A 113 -2.59 24.95 -8.46
C PHE A 113 -1.16 24.66 -7.99
N THR A 114 -0.24 24.40 -8.92
CA THR A 114 1.14 23.98 -8.61
C THR A 114 1.85 25.03 -7.75
N GLU A 115 1.79 26.30 -8.15
CA GLU A 115 2.42 27.40 -7.41
C GLU A 115 1.85 27.52 -5.98
N ARG A 116 0.52 27.43 -5.83
CA ARG A 116 -0.13 27.49 -4.51
C ARG A 116 0.20 26.27 -3.65
N TRP A 117 0.30 25.09 -4.26
CA TRP A 117 0.69 23.87 -3.58
C TRP A 117 2.13 23.97 -3.06
N GLU A 118 3.07 24.38 -3.91
CA GLU A 118 4.48 24.57 -3.55
C GLU A 118 4.68 25.65 -2.46
N ALA A 119 3.83 26.68 -2.45
CA ALA A 119 3.80 27.70 -1.41
C ALA A 119 3.13 27.24 -0.10
N SER A 120 2.49 26.08 -0.07
CA SER A 120 1.73 25.60 1.09
C SER A 120 2.63 25.00 2.18
N TRP A 121 2.14 25.03 3.42
CA TRP A 121 2.81 24.35 4.53
C TRP A 121 2.91 22.83 4.33
N ALA A 122 1.98 22.23 3.58
CA ALA A 122 1.95 20.79 3.33
C ALA A 122 3.10 20.38 2.41
N TYR A 123 3.40 21.18 1.38
CA TYR A 123 4.57 20.96 0.52
C TYR A 123 5.88 21.12 1.32
N ALA A 124 5.98 22.17 2.14
CA ALA A 124 7.14 22.37 3.02
C ALA A 124 7.37 21.17 3.96
N GLU A 125 6.30 20.64 4.57
CA GLU A 125 6.36 19.45 5.42
C GLU A 125 6.85 18.20 4.65
N LEU A 126 6.36 17.98 3.42
CA LEU A 126 6.82 16.86 2.60
C LEU A 126 8.29 17.01 2.20
N LYS A 127 8.72 18.24 1.89
CA LYS A 127 10.12 18.57 1.56
C LYS A 127 11.07 18.25 2.70
N GLU A 128 10.71 18.60 3.94
CA GLU A 128 11.53 18.28 5.12
C GLU A 128 11.71 16.77 5.33
N SER A 129 10.71 15.98 4.95
CA SER A 129 10.70 14.52 5.13
C SER A 129 11.16 13.72 3.91
N ALA A 130 11.53 14.37 2.79
CA ALA A 130 11.75 13.72 1.50
C ALA A 130 12.79 12.59 1.54
N SER A 131 13.87 12.77 2.29
CA SER A 131 14.94 11.77 2.41
C SER A 131 14.67 10.67 3.45
N PHE A 132 13.58 10.76 4.24
CA PHE A 132 13.43 9.93 5.44
C PHE A 132 13.42 8.43 5.13
N GLY A 133 12.51 7.99 4.27
CA GLY A 133 12.42 6.58 3.84
C GLY A 133 13.62 6.11 3.03
N PRO A 134 13.99 6.83 1.96
CA PRO A 134 15.15 6.46 1.14
C PRO A 134 16.46 6.34 1.92
N ALA A 135 16.69 7.18 2.95
CA ALA A 135 17.86 7.07 3.80
C ALA A 135 17.87 5.76 4.61
N ILE A 136 16.72 5.31 5.11
CA ILE A 136 16.58 4.03 5.82
C ILE A 136 16.84 2.87 4.86
N HIS A 137 16.29 2.90 3.65
CA HIS A 137 16.53 1.84 2.67
C HIS A 137 18.00 1.76 2.23
N LYS A 138 18.64 2.92 2.02
CA LYS A 138 20.01 3.00 1.52
C LYS A 138 21.06 2.67 2.58
N TYR A 139 20.87 3.15 3.81
CA TYR A 139 21.87 3.07 4.89
C TYR A 139 21.48 2.09 6.01
N GLY A 140 20.35 1.40 5.87
CA GLY A 140 19.77 0.55 6.91
C GLY A 140 19.15 1.37 8.05
N THR A 141 18.48 0.69 8.99
CA THR A 141 17.75 1.35 10.08
C THR A 141 18.62 2.26 10.94
N VAL A 142 19.84 1.80 11.30
CA VAL A 142 20.76 2.59 12.15
C VAL A 142 21.38 3.75 11.39
N GLY A 143 21.97 3.48 10.21
CA GLY A 143 22.62 4.52 9.41
C GLY A 143 21.64 5.55 8.86
N GLY A 144 20.48 5.10 8.40
CA GLY A 144 19.39 5.95 7.93
C GLY A 144 18.79 6.77 9.07
N GLY A 145 18.64 6.19 10.26
CA GLY A 145 18.24 6.92 11.47
C GLY A 145 19.22 8.03 11.82
N ALA A 146 20.53 7.76 11.81
CA ALA A 146 21.57 8.76 12.03
C ALA A 146 21.55 9.87 10.97
N TYR A 147 21.43 9.50 9.69
CA TYR A 147 21.29 10.47 8.60
C TYR A 147 20.08 11.39 8.83
N ASN A 148 18.91 10.81 9.13
CA ASN A 148 17.68 11.58 9.35
C ASN A 148 17.80 12.50 10.57
N PHE A 149 18.44 12.04 11.65
CA PHE A 149 18.70 12.85 12.83
C PHE A 149 19.59 14.06 12.51
N VAL A 150 20.72 13.84 11.82
CA VAL A 150 21.62 14.93 11.41
C VAL A 150 20.91 15.88 10.43
N ASN A 151 20.13 15.35 9.49
CA ASN A 151 19.38 16.19 8.55
C ASN A 151 18.41 17.12 9.28
N GLN A 152 17.70 16.62 10.28
CA GLN A 152 16.81 17.44 11.12
C GLN A 152 17.58 18.52 11.89
N LEU A 153 18.72 18.18 12.50
CA LEU A 153 19.56 19.17 13.21
C LEU A 153 20.08 20.28 12.29
N LEU A 154 20.36 19.95 11.03
CA LEU A 154 20.83 20.92 10.04
C LEU A 154 19.69 21.66 9.32
N GLY A 155 18.43 21.40 9.68
CA GLY A 155 17.26 22.03 9.06
C GLY A 155 17.04 21.59 7.61
N GLY A 156 17.21 20.30 7.31
CA GLY A 156 16.93 19.73 5.99
C GLY A 156 17.99 20.02 4.92
N LYS A 157 19.23 20.33 5.32
CA LYS A 157 20.30 20.75 4.40
C LYS A 157 21.15 19.61 3.83
N LEU A 158 20.95 18.37 4.26
CA LEU A 158 21.68 17.24 3.67
C LEU A 158 21.17 16.93 2.24
N PRO A 159 22.00 16.34 1.37
CA PRO A 159 21.60 16.02 0.00
C PRO A 159 20.43 15.03 -0.04
N ASN A 160 19.42 15.29 -0.88
CA ASN A 160 18.26 14.41 -0.98
C ASN A 160 18.64 12.98 -1.38
N VAL A 161 18.06 12.01 -0.68
CA VAL A 161 18.22 10.58 -0.97
C VAL A 161 16.96 10.09 -1.67
N HIS A 162 17.13 9.26 -2.70
CA HIS A 162 16.05 8.73 -3.52
C HIS A 162 16.09 7.19 -3.53
N ASP A 163 14.90 6.59 -3.51
CA ASP A 163 14.71 5.21 -3.93
C ASP A 163 14.67 5.15 -5.45
N THR A 164 15.40 4.20 -6.04
CA THR A 164 15.53 4.07 -7.51
C THR A 164 15.01 2.73 -8.03
N ILE A 165 14.51 1.87 -7.14
CA ILE A 165 14.00 0.54 -7.48
C ILE A 165 12.52 0.52 -7.12
N PRO A 166 11.61 0.25 -8.07
CA PRO A 166 10.19 0.11 -7.75
C PRO A 166 9.92 -1.15 -6.92
N ASP A 167 8.87 -1.13 -6.11
CA ASP A 167 8.56 -2.18 -5.13
C ASP A 167 8.37 -3.58 -5.77
N HIS A 168 7.74 -3.65 -6.95
CA HIS A 168 7.56 -4.91 -7.69
C HIS A 168 8.91 -5.55 -8.06
N ALA A 169 9.91 -4.73 -8.42
CA ALA A 169 11.22 -5.20 -8.87
C ALA A 169 12.16 -5.60 -7.72
N ALA A 170 11.76 -5.38 -6.46
CA ALA A 170 12.61 -5.64 -5.31
C ALA A 170 12.69 -7.12 -4.89
N LEU A 171 11.74 -7.96 -5.34
CA LEU A 171 11.73 -9.38 -5.00
C LEU A 171 12.92 -10.12 -5.62
N LYS A 172 13.47 -11.02 -4.83
CA LYS A 172 14.53 -11.95 -5.24
C LYS A 172 13.97 -13.38 -5.36
N PRO A 173 14.61 -14.27 -6.14
CA PRO A 173 14.22 -15.67 -6.24
C PRO A 173 14.04 -16.35 -4.88
N ALA A 174 13.03 -17.21 -4.77
CA ALA A 174 12.69 -17.89 -3.53
C ALA A 174 13.80 -18.82 -3.02
N SER A 175 14.66 -19.31 -3.92
CA SER A 175 15.83 -20.12 -3.59
C SER A 175 16.95 -19.37 -2.85
N GLU A 176 16.95 -18.02 -2.87
CA GLU A 176 17.90 -17.20 -2.11
C GLU A 176 17.50 -17.01 -0.64
N PHE A 177 16.32 -17.48 -0.23
CA PHE A 177 15.78 -17.27 1.11
C PHE A 177 15.30 -18.56 1.75
N GLU A 178 15.49 -18.66 3.06
CA GLU A 178 14.81 -19.67 3.85
C GLU A 178 13.30 -19.37 3.90
N LYS A 179 12.50 -20.43 3.73
CA LYS A 179 11.06 -20.34 3.87
C LYS A 179 10.71 -19.99 5.32
N ILE A 180 9.91 -18.95 5.51
CA ILE A 180 9.46 -18.55 6.84
C ILE A 180 8.34 -19.48 7.29
N ASP A 181 8.54 -20.13 8.43
CA ASP A 181 7.50 -20.93 9.09
C ASP A 181 6.72 -20.04 10.07
N TYR A 182 5.48 -19.70 9.70
CA TYR A 182 4.61 -18.88 10.54
C TYR A 182 3.79 -19.78 11.48
N PRO A 183 3.74 -19.47 12.80
CA PRO A 183 2.94 -20.23 13.74
C PRO A 183 1.47 -20.23 13.35
N LYS A 184 0.80 -21.38 13.57
CA LYS A 184 -0.65 -21.48 13.39
C LYS A 184 -1.37 -20.48 14.30
N PRO A 185 -2.47 -19.86 13.85
CA PRO A 185 -3.23 -18.93 14.66
C PRO A 185 -3.83 -19.62 15.89
N ASP A 186 -3.85 -18.93 17.04
CA ASP A 186 -4.36 -19.46 18.31
C ASP A 186 -5.85 -19.16 18.56
N GLY A 187 -6.47 -18.37 17.67
CA GLY A 187 -7.87 -17.92 17.79
C GLY A 187 -8.10 -16.90 18.90
N LYS A 188 -7.04 -16.38 19.53
CA LYS A 188 -7.11 -15.41 20.64
C LYS A 188 -6.34 -14.14 20.31
N LEU A 189 -5.04 -14.28 20.04
CA LEU A 189 -4.16 -13.18 19.64
C LEU A 189 -3.90 -13.20 18.14
N SER A 190 -3.81 -14.38 17.54
CA SER A 190 -3.62 -14.58 16.10
C SER A 190 -4.81 -15.32 15.48
N PHE A 191 -5.13 -14.95 14.24
CA PHE A 191 -6.29 -15.43 13.50
C PHE A 191 -5.90 -15.70 12.04
N ASP A 192 -6.63 -16.59 11.38
CA ASP A 192 -6.47 -16.89 9.96
C ASP A 192 -7.01 -15.75 9.07
N LYS A 193 -6.64 -15.77 7.78
CA LYS A 193 -7.06 -14.76 6.80
C LYS A 193 -8.57 -14.74 6.60
N LEU A 194 -9.23 -15.90 6.47
CA LEU A 194 -10.67 -15.97 6.16
C LEU A 194 -11.51 -15.36 7.29
N SER A 195 -11.24 -15.73 8.55
CA SER A 195 -11.93 -15.12 9.70
C SER A 195 -11.62 -13.63 9.85
N SER A 196 -10.48 -13.17 9.31
CA SER A 196 -10.14 -11.74 9.26
C SER A 196 -10.93 -11.02 8.17
N VAL A 197 -11.00 -11.58 6.97
CA VAL A 197 -11.78 -11.06 5.84
C VAL A 197 -13.26 -10.94 6.22
N PHE A 198 -13.81 -11.92 6.94
CA PHE A 198 -15.17 -11.83 7.48
C PHE A 198 -15.38 -10.55 8.33
N LEU A 199 -14.41 -10.18 9.17
CA LEU A 199 -14.47 -8.96 9.98
C LEU A 199 -14.17 -7.65 9.21
N SER A 200 -13.79 -7.75 7.93
CA SER A 200 -13.77 -6.59 7.03
C SER A 200 -15.15 -6.28 6.44
N ASN A 201 -16.10 -7.21 6.60
CA ASN A 201 -17.43 -7.17 5.99
C ASN A 201 -17.36 -6.86 4.49
N THR A 202 -16.32 -7.38 3.82
CA THR A 202 -16.15 -7.24 2.38
C THR A 202 -17.07 -8.21 1.65
N ASN A 203 -17.72 -7.73 0.60
CA ASN A 203 -18.56 -8.56 -0.25
C ASN A 203 -18.59 -8.03 -1.68
N HIS A 204 -18.79 -8.92 -2.63
CA HIS A 204 -18.97 -8.60 -4.05
C HIS A 204 -20.03 -9.55 -4.61
N GLU A 205 -20.85 -9.07 -5.54
CA GLU A 205 -21.74 -9.92 -6.35
C GLU A 205 -20.93 -11.03 -7.02
N GLU A 206 -21.40 -12.27 -6.94
CA GLU A 206 -20.70 -13.47 -7.46
C GLU A 206 -20.65 -13.47 -8.99
N ASP A 207 -21.73 -13.03 -9.63
CA ASP A 207 -21.90 -13.05 -11.08
C ASP A 207 -21.40 -11.76 -11.76
N GLN A 208 -20.42 -11.08 -11.14
CA GLN A 208 -19.75 -9.93 -11.76
C GLN A 208 -18.38 -10.32 -12.34
N PRO A 209 -17.89 -9.62 -13.37
CA PRO A 209 -16.55 -9.85 -13.88
C PRO A 209 -15.48 -9.62 -12.80
N CYS A 210 -14.52 -10.54 -12.70
CA CYS A 210 -13.36 -10.37 -11.82
C CYS A 210 -12.64 -9.04 -12.10
N HIS A 211 -12.51 -8.19 -11.08
CA HIS A 211 -11.89 -6.86 -11.17
C HIS A 211 -10.36 -6.88 -11.00
N LEU A 212 -9.77 -8.08 -10.90
CA LEU A 212 -8.33 -8.32 -10.82
C LEU A 212 -7.92 -8.94 -12.14
N LYS A 213 -7.58 -8.08 -13.12
CA LYS A 213 -7.30 -8.50 -14.49
C LYS A 213 -5.86 -9.01 -14.58
N LEU A 214 -5.67 -10.12 -15.27
CA LEU A 214 -4.36 -10.63 -15.66
C LEU A 214 -4.13 -10.28 -17.13
N GLU A 215 -2.96 -9.76 -17.46
CA GLU A 215 -2.53 -9.59 -18.86
C GLU A 215 -2.22 -10.94 -19.50
N ASP A 216 -1.46 -11.79 -18.80
CA ASP A 216 -1.18 -13.19 -19.13
C ASP A 216 -1.67 -14.11 -17.99
N PRO A 217 -2.79 -14.85 -18.17
CA PRO A 217 -3.31 -15.78 -17.17
C PRO A 217 -2.38 -16.94 -16.81
N GLU A 218 -1.44 -17.31 -17.68
CA GLU A 218 -0.54 -18.46 -17.49
C GLU A 218 0.73 -18.07 -16.73
N LEU A 219 1.10 -16.79 -16.73
CA LEU A 219 2.32 -16.26 -16.12
C LEU A 219 2.47 -16.63 -14.63
N PRO A 220 1.43 -16.54 -13.78
CA PRO A 220 1.56 -16.89 -12.37
C PRO A 220 2.12 -18.30 -12.14
N ILE A 221 1.65 -19.28 -12.92
CA ILE A 221 2.12 -20.66 -12.83
C ILE A 221 3.44 -20.87 -13.58
N ARG A 222 3.56 -20.29 -14.78
CA ARG A 222 4.74 -20.47 -15.64
C ARG A 222 6.01 -19.83 -15.07
N GLU A 223 5.88 -18.66 -14.43
CA GLU A 223 7.03 -17.82 -14.05
C GLU A 223 7.08 -17.50 -12.55
N ASN A 224 6.00 -16.99 -11.97
CA ASN A 224 6.00 -16.54 -10.57
C ASN A 224 6.09 -17.71 -9.58
N LEU A 225 5.38 -18.81 -9.84
CA LEU A 225 5.42 -20.01 -9.01
C LEU A 225 6.83 -20.62 -8.93
N PRO A 226 7.52 -20.97 -10.04
CA PRO A 226 8.86 -21.56 -9.94
C PRO A 226 9.93 -20.58 -9.43
N LYS A 227 9.84 -19.28 -9.75
CA LYS A 227 10.89 -18.30 -9.41
C LYS A 227 10.71 -17.68 -8.02
N TYR A 228 9.49 -17.31 -7.67
CA TYR A 228 9.14 -16.55 -6.46
C TYR A 228 8.19 -17.32 -5.53
N ALA A 229 7.93 -18.60 -5.80
CA ALA A 229 6.96 -19.42 -5.05
C ALA A 229 5.56 -18.80 -4.98
N GLU A 230 5.15 -18.11 -6.06
CA GLU A 230 3.89 -17.36 -6.22
C GLU A 230 3.56 -16.47 -5.00
N PRO A 231 4.15 -15.27 -4.93
CA PRO A 231 4.08 -14.40 -3.75
C PRO A 231 2.69 -13.80 -3.52
N ALA A 232 1.77 -13.84 -4.50
CA ALA A 232 0.41 -13.31 -4.34
C ALA A 232 -0.37 -13.99 -3.22
N GLN A 233 -0.08 -15.27 -2.96
CA GLN A 233 -0.65 -16.04 -1.86
C GLN A 233 -0.27 -15.47 -0.48
N ARG A 234 0.81 -14.66 -0.41
CA ARG A 234 1.38 -14.16 0.83
C ARG A 234 1.23 -12.65 0.99
N TYR A 235 1.49 -11.85 -0.05
CA TYR A 235 1.33 -10.39 0.04
C TYR A 235 -0.13 -9.96 0.05
N CYS A 236 -1.04 -10.78 -0.49
CA CYS A 236 -2.45 -10.48 -0.45
C CYS A 236 -2.96 -10.63 1.00
N PRO A 237 -3.51 -9.56 1.59
CA PRO A 237 -3.97 -9.59 2.98
C PRO A 237 -5.26 -10.41 3.16
N ALA A 238 -5.94 -10.75 2.06
CA ALA A 238 -7.29 -11.31 2.07
C ALA A 238 -7.42 -12.72 1.47
N GLY A 239 -6.32 -13.38 1.11
CA GLY A 239 -6.37 -14.73 0.54
C GLY A 239 -7.14 -14.80 -0.79
N VAL A 240 -7.03 -13.75 -1.61
CA VAL A 240 -7.68 -13.69 -2.93
C VAL A 240 -7.00 -14.63 -3.94
N TYR A 241 -5.69 -14.82 -3.84
CA TYR A 241 -4.92 -15.61 -4.79
C TYR A 241 -4.46 -16.90 -4.15
N GLU A 242 -4.70 -18.02 -4.84
CA GLU A 242 -4.33 -19.36 -4.39
C GLU A 242 -3.83 -20.17 -5.59
N VAL A 243 -2.85 -21.05 -5.35
CA VAL A 243 -2.47 -22.07 -6.33
C VAL A 243 -3.13 -23.38 -5.90
N ILE A 244 -4.11 -23.83 -6.68
CA ILE A 244 -4.84 -25.07 -6.46
C ILE A 244 -4.34 -26.16 -7.41
N GLU A 245 -4.64 -27.41 -7.11
CA GLU A 245 -4.43 -28.51 -8.04
C GLU A 245 -5.66 -28.62 -8.95
N GLY A 246 -5.47 -28.49 -10.27
CA GLY A 246 -6.53 -28.65 -11.26
C GLY A 246 -6.88 -30.11 -11.52
N ASP A 247 -7.92 -30.34 -12.32
CA ASP A 247 -8.43 -31.69 -12.63
C ASP A 247 -7.39 -32.61 -13.33
N ASP A 248 -6.39 -32.02 -13.98
CA ASP A 248 -5.29 -32.73 -14.64
C ASP A 248 -4.05 -32.93 -13.74
N GLY A 249 -4.17 -32.59 -12.45
CA GLY A 249 -3.09 -32.66 -11.47
C GLY A 249 -2.06 -31.53 -11.58
N LYS A 250 -2.26 -30.55 -12.47
CA LYS A 250 -1.35 -29.42 -12.63
C LYS A 250 -1.75 -28.24 -11.73
N PRO A 251 -0.78 -27.42 -11.29
CA PRO A 251 -1.08 -26.22 -10.54
C PRO A 251 -1.88 -25.22 -11.40
N GLN A 252 -2.96 -24.68 -10.84
CA GLN A 252 -3.81 -23.65 -11.44
C GLN A 252 -3.87 -22.42 -10.53
N PHE A 253 -3.78 -21.23 -11.12
CA PHE A 253 -3.90 -19.97 -10.37
C PHE A 253 -5.37 -19.56 -10.26
N GLN A 254 -5.89 -19.55 -9.04
CA GLN A 254 -7.28 -19.23 -8.72
C GLN A 254 -7.38 -17.83 -8.10
N ILE A 255 -8.37 -17.04 -8.56
CA ILE A 255 -8.66 -15.70 -8.05
C ILE A 255 -10.04 -15.66 -7.39
N ASN A 256 -10.07 -15.67 -6.07
CA ASN A 256 -11.26 -15.52 -5.23
C ASN A 256 -11.58 -14.03 -5.02
N PHE A 257 -11.91 -13.33 -6.11
CA PHE A 257 -12.01 -11.85 -6.11
C PHE A 257 -13.03 -11.28 -5.12
N GLN A 258 -14.03 -12.06 -4.70
CA GLN A 258 -15.02 -11.63 -3.71
C GLN A 258 -14.40 -11.26 -2.35
N ASN A 259 -13.28 -11.88 -2.00
CA ASN A 259 -12.56 -11.59 -0.75
C ASN A 259 -11.76 -10.28 -0.83
N CYS A 260 -11.69 -9.63 -1.99
CA CYS A 260 -10.84 -8.46 -2.18
C CYS A 260 -11.22 -7.33 -1.21
N VAL A 261 -10.22 -6.79 -0.48
CA VAL A 261 -10.41 -5.65 0.43
C VAL A 261 -9.93 -4.32 -0.18
N HIS A 262 -9.74 -4.32 -1.51
CA HIS A 262 -9.35 -3.15 -2.32
C HIS A 262 -8.04 -2.49 -1.86
N CYS A 263 -7.14 -3.25 -1.25
CA CYS A 263 -5.90 -2.70 -0.66
C CYS A 263 -4.91 -2.16 -1.71
N LYS A 264 -5.03 -2.58 -2.98
CA LYS A 264 -4.12 -2.30 -4.11
C LYS A 264 -2.73 -2.95 -4.06
N THR A 265 -2.42 -3.74 -3.03
CA THR A 265 -1.09 -4.36 -2.88
C THR A 265 -0.68 -5.25 -4.05
N CYS A 266 -1.61 -6.01 -4.62
CA CYS A 266 -1.34 -6.93 -5.73
C CYS A 266 -0.85 -6.22 -7.00
N ASP A 267 -1.53 -5.14 -7.37
CA ASP A 267 -1.17 -4.25 -8.48
C ASP A 267 0.25 -3.65 -8.28
N ILE A 268 0.60 -3.30 -7.04
CA ILE A 268 1.89 -2.69 -6.71
C ILE A 268 3.04 -3.70 -6.60
N LYS A 269 2.79 -4.90 -6.04
CA LYS A 269 3.84 -5.83 -5.59
C LYS A 269 4.05 -7.04 -6.49
N ASP A 270 3.15 -7.30 -7.45
CA ASP A 270 3.36 -8.38 -8.41
C ASP A 270 4.68 -8.19 -9.17
N PRO A 271 5.67 -9.10 -9.02
CA PRO A 271 6.99 -8.95 -9.64
C PRO A 271 6.95 -8.90 -11.17
N ALA A 272 5.87 -9.38 -11.79
CA ALA A 272 5.68 -9.34 -13.24
C ALA A 272 4.84 -8.14 -13.71
N GLN A 273 4.24 -7.36 -12.80
CA GLN A 273 3.25 -6.32 -13.13
C GLN A 273 2.12 -6.84 -14.05
N ASN A 274 1.72 -8.09 -13.85
CA ASN A 274 0.71 -8.79 -14.64
C ASN A 274 -0.72 -8.53 -14.12
N ILE A 275 -0.87 -8.18 -12.83
CA ILE A 275 -2.15 -7.89 -12.20
C ILE A 275 -2.48 -6.40 -12.33
N THR A 276 -3.61 -6.08 -12.98
CA THR A 276 -4.21 -4.74 -12.95
C THR A 276 -5.49 -4.76 -12.10
N TRP A 277 -5.54 -3.93 -11.06
CA TRP A 277 -6.77 -3.70 -10.30
C TRP A 277 -7.64 -2.68 -11.02
N VAL A 278 -8.89 -3.03 -11.28
CA VAL A 278 -9.93 -2.10 -11.73
C VAL A 278 -11.04 -2.00 -10.69
N ALA A 279 -11.82 -0.93 -10.74
CA ALA A 279 -12.97 -0.82 -9.85
C ALA A 279 -14.00 -1.92 -10.17
N PRO A 280 -14.48 -2.69 -9.17
CA PRO A 280 -15.64 -3.56 -9.35
C PRO A 280 -16.93 -2.76 -9.48
N GLU A 281 -18.06 -3.45 -9.61
CA GLU A 281 -19.37 -2.81 -9.57
C GLU A 281 -19.58 -2.02 -8.26
N GLY A 282 -20.28 -0.89 -8.38
CA GLY A 282 -20.50 0.03 -7.26
C GLY A 282 -21.25 -0.65 -6.11
N GLY A 283 -20.76 -0.45 -4.88
CA GLY A 283 -21.31 -1.09 -3.67
C GLY A 283 -20.59 -2.38 -3.26
N GLY A 284 -19.75 -2.96 -4.13
CA GLY A 284 -18.84 -4.04 -3.77
C GLY A 284 -17.60 -3.54 -3.02
N GLY A 285 -17.01 -4.41 -2.19
CA GLY A 285 -15.80 -4.13 -1.44
C GLY A 285 -15.98 -4.14 0.08
N PRO A 286 -14.93 -3.73 0.82
CA PRO A 286 -14.96 -3.72 2.27
C PRO A 286 -15.94 -2.69 2.82
N ASN A 287 -16.73 -3.09 3.82
CA ASN A 287 -17.55 -2.20 4.62
C ASN A 287 -16.96 -2.10 6.01
N TYR A 288 -16.09 -1.11 6.23
CA TYR A 288 -15.33 -0.96 7.45
C TYR A 288 -16.09 -0.14 8.52
N PRO A 289 -16.67 -0.77 9.57
CA PRO A 289 -17.27 -0.01 10.66
C PRO A 289 -16.16 0.55 11.56
N ASN A 290 -16.01 1.88 11.58
CA ASN A 290 -15.11 2.60 12.49
C ASN A 290 -13.60 2.30 12.29
N MET A 291 -13.13 2.20 11.04
CA MET A 291 -11.69 2.23 10.69
C MET A 291 -11.32 3.44 9.86
#